data_AF-G0YP46-F1
#
_entry.id   AF-G0YP46-F1
#
_cell.length_a   1.000
_cell.length_b   1.000
_cell.length_c   1.000
_cell.angle_alpha   90.00
_cell.angle_beta   90.00
_cell.angle_gamma   90.00
#
_symmetry.space_group_name_H-M   'P 1'
#
loop_
_entity.id
_entity.type
_entity.pdbx_description
1 polymer ?
#
loop_
_entity_poly.entity_id
_entity_poly.type
_entity_poly.pdbx_seq_one_letter_code
_entity_poly.pdbx_strand_id
1 'polypeptide(L)'
;MIKIEFSRPLHRILHDEYGFLAFPSSPGEKERKEYERVCKLLNRTDLPFKPYVPVMYERRLSNVTSLMIEGEVKYTDTGISLGYRYDFYKTRYILGSSPQEVKVYCREATRKELLQALKDFKFLKKGE
;
A
#
# COMPACT_ATOMS: atom_id res chain seq x y z
N MET A 1 -32.11 10.22 2.81
CA MET A 1 -30.75 10.09 3.37
C MET A 1 -30.00 9.06 2.53
N ILE A 2 -29.03 9.49 1.71
CA ILE A 2 -28.17 8.57 0.95
C ILE A 2 -27.11 8.04 1.93
N LYS A 3 -27.13 6.74 2.22
CA LYS A 3 -26.03 6.09 2.96
C LYS A 3 -24.82 6.06 2.01
N ILE A 4 -23.81 6.86 2.31
CA ILE A 4 -22.51 6.76 1.64
C ILE A 4 -21.86 5.46 2.16
N GLU A 5 -21.91 4.40 1.36
CA GLU A 5 -21.16 3.18 1.66
C GLU A 5 -19.69 3.39 1.27
N PHE A 6 -18.83 3.47 2.27
CA PHE A 6 -17.39 3.52 2.06
C PHE A 6 -16.88 2.14 1.65
N SER A 7 -16.08 2.09 0.58
CA SER A 7 -15.38 0.85 0.21
C SER A 7 -14.52 0.35 1.37
N ARG A 8 -14.50 -0.97 1.61
CA ARG A 8 -13.67 -1.59 2.67
C ARG A 8 -12.20 -1.12 2.54
N PRO A 9 -11.49 -0.80 3.62
CA PRO A 9 -10.08 -0.42 3.54
C PRO A 9 -9.23 -1.50 2.85
N LEU A 10 -8.26 -1.10 2.01
CA LEU A 10 -7.45 -2.05 1.23
C LEU A 10 -6.73 -3.05 2.14
N HIS A 11 -6.12 -2.58 3.23
CA HIS A 11 -5.44 -3.45 4.20
C HIS A 11 -6.34 -4.55 4.79
N ARG A 12 -7.65 -4.27 4.97
CA ARG A 12 -8.62 -5.28 5.43
C ARG A 12 -8.87 -6.32 4.36
N ILE A 13 -9.07 -5.91 3.10
CA ILE A 13 -9.26 -6.85 1.99
C ILE A 13 -8.03 -7.74 1.84
N LEU A 14 -6.83 -7.14 1.81
CA LEU A 14 -5.58 -7.88 1.66
C LEU A 14 -5.34 -8.88 2.81
N HIS A 15 -5.63 -8.51 4.05
CA HIS A 15 -5.48 -9.38 5.21
C HIS A 15 -6.56 -10.47 5.30
N ASP A 16 -7.82 -10.07 5.22
CA ASP A 16 -8.96 -10.94 5.50
C ASP A 16 -9.15 -11.95 4.36
N GLU A 17 -9.01 -11.53 3.12
CA GLU A 17 -9.27 -12.38 1.95
C GLU A 17 -7.99 -13.06 1.47
N TYR A 18 -6.88 -12.34 1.35
CA TYR A 18 -5.67 -12.84 0.69
C TYR A 18 -4.53 -13.19 1.67
N GLY A 19 -4.72 -12.97 2.97
CA GLY A 19 -3.76 -13.33 4.02
C GLY A 19 -2.46 -12.53 4.03
N PHE A 20 -2.42 -11.33 3.43
CA PHE A 20 -1.28 -10.43 3.51
C PHE A 20 -1.17 -9.83 4.92
N LEU A 21 0.07 -9.63 5.36
CA LEU A 21 0.41 -8.85 6.56
C LEU A 21 0.80 -7.44 6.14
N ALA A 22 0.39 -6.45 6.93
CA ALA A 22 0.72 -5.05 6.69
C ALA A 22 1.94 -4.66 7.54
N PHE A 23 2.92 -4.05 6.90
CA PHE A 23 4.12 -3.49 7.51
C PHE A 23 3.99 -1.97 7.43
N PRO A 24 3.56 -1.31 8.52
CA PRO A 24 3.35 0.11 8.52
C PRO A 24 4.70 0.82 8.34
N SER A 25 4.81 1.72 7.38
CA SER A 25 5.89 2.70 7.38
C SER A 25 5.58 3.84 8.34
N SER A 26 6.59 4.31 9.04
CA SER A 26 6.47 5.55 9.81
C SER A 26 6.38 6.74 8.86
N PRO A 27 5.64 7.81 9.21
CA PRO A 27 5.72 9.08 8.49
C PRO A 27 7.16 9.55 8.47
N GLY A 28 7.66 9.92 7.30
CA GLY A 28 8.98 10.49 7.16
C GLY A 28 9.07 11.83 7.87
N GLU A 29 10.30 12.25 8.15
CA GLU A 29 10.57 13.55 8.76
C GLU A 29 10.02 14.70 7.89
N LYS A 30 10.01 14.52 6.57
CA LYS A 30 9.47 15.49 5.61
C LYS A 30 7.96 15.68 5.77
N GLU A 31 7.15 14.61 5.84
CA GLU A 31 5.71 14.75 6.04
C GLU A 31 5.37 15.37 7.40
N ARG A 32 6.16 15.07 8.44
CA ARG A 32 5.99 15.71 9.76
C ARG A 32 6.26 17.22 9.70
N LYS A 33 7.37 17.63 9.09
CA LYS A 33 7.71 19.06 8.93
C LYS A 33 6.67 19.81 8.09
N GLU A 34 6.15 19.19 7.04
CA GLU A 34 5.08 19.74 6.20
C GLU A 34 3.81 20.01 7.02
N TYR A 35 3.37 19.00 7.80
CA TYR A 35 2.21 19.13 8.66
C TYR A 35 2.37 20.22 9.72
N GLU A 36 3.52 20.27 10.39
CA GLU A 36 3.82 21.32 11.37
C GLU A 36 3.81 22.72 10.74
N ARG A 37 4.35 22.85 9.52
CA ARG A 37 4.33 24.11 8.77
C ARG A 37 2.90 24.55 8.47
N VAL A 38 2.03 23.64 8.01
CA VAL A 38 0.61 23.92 7.73
C VAL A 38 -0.14 24.31 9.00
N CYS A 39 0.08 23.59 10.11
CA CYS A 39 -0.53 23.92 11.41
C CYS A 39 -0.15 25.34 11.87
N LYS A 40 1.13 25.71 11.72
CA LYS A 40 1.62 27.06 12.05
C LYS A 40 1.01 28.13 11.13
N LEU A 41 0.99 27.89 9.83
CA LEU A 41 0.41 28.82 8.84
C LEU A 41 -1.07 29.09 9.09
N LEU A 42 -1.82 28.06 9.49
CA LEU A 42 -3.26 28.15 9.71
C LEU A 42 -3.64 28.49 11.16
N ASN A 43 -2.64 28.67 12.05
CA ASN A 43 -2.83 28.84 13.49
C ASN A 43 -3.79 27.81 14.12
N ARG A 44 -3.64 26.55 13.70
CA ARG A 44 -4.50 25.43 14.12
C ARG A 44 -3.67 24.27 14.65
N THR A 45 -4.04 23.76 15.82
CA THR A 45 -3.41 22.60 16.46
C THR A 45 -4.24 21.32 16.38
N ASP A 46 -5.45 21.41 15.85
CA ASP A 46 -6.47 20.36 15.78
C ASP A 46 -6.58 19.72 14.39
N LEU A 47 -5.73 20.09 13.44
CA LEU A 47 -5.72 19.49 12.11
C LEU A 47 -5.36 18.01 12.23
N PRO A 48 -6.13 17.08 11.66
CA PRO A 48 -5.78 15.67 11.74
C PRO A 48 -4.52 15.38 10.93
N PHE A 49 -3.44 14.93 11.59
CA PHE A 49 -2.25 14.46 10.88
C PHE A 49 -2.53 13.11 10.22
N LYS A 50 -2.73 13.14 8.90
CA LYS A 50 -2.91 11.93 8.06
C LYS A 50 -1.79 11.88 7.03
N PRO A 51 -0.57 11.53 7.43
CA PRO A 51 0.55 11.44 6.52
C PRO A 51 0.30 10.34 5.49
N TYR A 52 0.70 10.61 4.26
CA TYR A 52 0.73 9.62 3.20
C TYR A 52 1.96 8.73 3.37
N VAL A 53 1.88 7.82 4.32
CA VAL A 53 2.97 6.87 4.58
C VAL A 53 3.00 5.83 3.44
N PRO A 54 4.19 5.48 2.93
CA PRO A 54 4.33 4.27 2.14
C PRO A 54 3.73 3.08 2.90
N VAL A 55 3.15 2.14 2.17
CA VAL A 55 2.59 0.92 2.74
C VAL A 55 3.26 -0.26 2.09
N MET A 56 3.69 -1.22 2.91
CA MET A 56 4.19 -2.50 2.43
C MET A 56 3.27 -3.60 2.94
N TYR A 57 2.90 -4.52 2.06
CA TYR A 57 2.19 -5.73 2.40
C TYR A 57 2.98 -6.94 1.91
N GLU A 58 3.12 -7.95 2.76
CA GLU A 58 3.75 -9.22 2.39
C GLU A 58 2.78 -10.38 2.61
N ARG A 59 2.72 -11.28 1.62
CA ARG A 59 2.17 -12.62 1.77
C ARG A 59 3.28 -13.63 1.46
N ARG A 60 3.81 -14.27 2.50
CA ARG A 60 4.81 -15.33 2.35
C ARG A 60 4.14 -16.60 1.79
N LEU A 61 4.67 -17.10 0.68
CA LEU A 61 4.23 -18.35 0.04
C LEU A 61 5.08 -19.55 0.47
N SER A 62 6.35 -19.32 0.77
CA SER A 62 7.29 -20.31 1.29
C SER A 62 8.44 -19.62 2.04
N ASN A 63 9.39 -20.39 2.57
CA ASN A 63 10.57 -19.82 3.23
C ASN A 63 11.39 -18.88 2.33
N VAL A 64 11.31 -19.04 1.01
CA VAL A 64 12.12 -18.29 0.04
C VAL A 64 11.28 -17.53 -0.97
N THR A 65 9.95 -17.48 -0.83
CA THR A 65 9.08 -16.85 -1.83
C THR A 65 8.00 -16.03 -1.14
N SER A 66 7.88 -14.77 -1.55
CA SER A 66 6.90 -13.83 -1.04
C SER A 66 6.20 -13.09 -2.18
N LEU A 67 4.95 -12.72 -1.94
CA LEU A 67 4.22 -11.73 -2.71
C LEU A 67 4.30 -10.41 -1.96
N MET A 68 4.69 -9.36 -2.66
CA MET A 68 4.91 -8.02 -2.14
C MET A 68 3.95 -7.06 -2.81
N ILE A 69 3.31 -6.22 -2.01
CA ILE A 69 2.59 -5.03 -2.50
C ILE A 69 3.19 -3.82 -1.82
N GLU A 70 3.72 -2.90 -2.61
CA GLU A 70 4.23 -1.62 -2.12
C GLU A 70 3.33 -0.51 -2.65
N GLY A 71 2.96 0.43 -1.78
CA GLY A 71 2.07 1.52 -2.14
C GLY A 71 2.62 2.85 -1.67
N GLU A 72 2.63 3.84 -2.54
CA GLU A 72 2.99 5.22 -2.20
C GLU A 72 2.06 6.19 -2.90
N VAL A 73 1.97 7.42 -2.39
CA VAL A 73 1.17 8.46 -3.04
C VAL A 73 1.97 9.10 -4.16
N LYS A 74 1.38 9.10 -5.36
CA LYS A 74 1.93 9.80 -6.50
C LYS A 74 1.33 11.21 -6.59
N TYR A 75 2.11 12.12 -7.15
CA TYR A 75 1.74 13.52 -7.34
C TYR A 75 1.94 13.91 -8.80
N THR A 76 1.16 14.88 -9.27
CA THR A 76 1.44 15.55 -10.55
C THR A 76 2.67 16.46 -10.42
N ASP A 77 3.19 16.94 -11.55
CA ASP A 77 4.27 17.95 -11.57
C ASP A 77 3.89 19.25 -10.85
N THR A 78 2.58 19.52 -10.75
CA THR A 78 2.01 20.66 -10.01
C THR A 78 1.77 20.38 -8.52
N GLY A 79 2.14 19.19 -8.03
CA GLY A 79 2.02 18.82 -6.62
C GLY A 79 0.63 18.33 -6.19
N ILE A 80 -0.29 18.08 -7.13
CA ILE A 80 -1.63 17.56 -6.83
C ILE A 80 -1.53 16.05 -6.61
N SER A 81 -2.07 15.56 -5.49
CA SER A 81 -2.10 14.12 -5.20
C SER A 81 -2.97 13.35 -6.20
N LEU A 82 -2.40 12.31 -6.80
CA LEU A 82 -3.11 11.33 -7.62
C LEU A 82 -3.63 10.14 -6.79
N GLY A 83 -3.44 10.20 -5.47
CA GLY A 83 -3.70 9.12 -4.53
C GLY A 83 -2.62 8.03 -4.55
N TYR A 84 -2.87 6.94 -3.82
CA TYR A 84 -1.95 5.81 -3.79
C TYR A 84 -1.87 5.11 -5.14
N ARG A 85 -0.66 4.69 -5.48
CA ARG A 85 -0.35 3.74 -6.54
C ARG A 85 0.42 2.56 -5.98
N TYR A 86 0.20 1.39 -6.55
CA TYR A 86 0.67 0.13 -6.01
C TYR A 86 1.47 -0.67 -7.02
N ASP A 87 2.62 -1.17 -6.57
CA ASP A 87 3.38 -2.19 -7.27
C ASP A 87 3.07 -3.54 -6.63
N PHE A 88 2.80 -4.56 -7.46
CA PHE A 88 2.53 -5.91 -7.00
C PHE A 88 3.46 -6.88 -7.71
N TYR A 89 4.22 -7.65 -6.95
CA TYR A 89 5.24 -8.54 -7.50
C TYR A 89 5.50 -9.74 -6.59
N LYS A 90 6.08 -10.79 -7.18
CA LYS A 90 6.60 -11.96 -6.47
C LYS A 90 8.12 -11.85 -6.39
N THR A 91 8.67 -12.08 -5.21
CA THR A 91 10.11 -12.19 -4.97
C THR A 91 10.51 -13.60 -4.60
N ARG A 92 11.72 -14.01 -5.01
CA ARG A 92 12.35 -15.26 -4.57
C ARG A 92 13.76 -15.02 -4.04
N TYR A 93 14.05 -15.51 -2.83
CA TYR A 93 15.31 -15.36 -2.11
C TYR A 93 16.05 -16.70 -2.10
N ILE A 94 16.82 -17.00 -3.15
CA ILE A 94 17.47 -18.32 -3.33
C ILE A 94 18.75 -18.43 -2.50
N LEU A 95 19.56 -17.38 -2.46
CA LEU A 95 20.83 -17.33 -1.72
C LEU A 95 21.01 -15.93 -1.11
N GLY A 96 20.74 -15.81 0.20
CA GLY A 96 20.93 -14.57 0.97
C GLY A 96 19.69 -13.69 1.09
N SER A 97 19.90 -12.45 1.53
CA SER A 97 18.83 -11.49 1.87
C SER A 97 18.29 -10.70 0.67
N SER A 98 18.94 -10.76 -0.49
CA SER A 98 18.51 -10.05 -1.70
C SER A 98 17.61 -10.93 -2.57
N PRO A 99 16.50 -10.40 -3.13
CA PRO A 99 15.67 -11.14 -4.06
C PRO A 99 16.44 -11.37 -5.37
N GLN A 100 16.49 -12.62 -5.83
CA GLN A 100 17.18 -13.00 -7.07
C GLN A 100 16.23 -13.10 -8.27
N GLU A 101 14.96 -13.44 -8.01
CA GLU A 101 13.92 -13.43 -9.03
C GLU A 101 12.81 -12.47 -8.60
N VAL A 102 12.44 -11.57 -9.51
CA VAL A 102 11.30 -10.66 -9.33
C VAL A 102 10.36 -10.81 -10.52
N LYS A 103 9.13 -11.28 -10.26
CA LYS A 103 8.05 -11.31 -11.25
C LYS A 103 7.05 -10.22 -10.92
N VAL A 104 6.99 -9.20 -11.77
CA VAL A 104 6.06 -8.07 -11.61
C VAL A 104 4.70 -8.40 -12.22
N TYR A 105 3.63 -8.13 -11.48
CA TYR A 105 2.25 -8.34 -11.92
C TYR A 105 1.56 -7.03 -12.29
N CYS A 106 1.82 -5.96 -11.55
CA CYS A 106 1.43 -4.61 -11.94
C CYS A 106 2.42 -3.58 -11.39
N ARG A 107 2.52 -2.43 -12.06
CA ARG A 107 3.28 -1.25 -11.62
C ARG A 107 2.39 -0.04 -11.63
N GLU A 108 2.60 0.84 -10.66
CA GLU A 108 1.87 2.09 -10.47
C GLU A 108 0.35 1.91 -10.61
N ALA A 109 -0.17 0.80 -10.11
CA ALA A 109 -1.57 0.44 -10.28
C ALA A 109 -2.46 1.24 -9.33
N THR A 110 -3.63 1.63 -9.80
CA THR A 110 -4.70 2.08 -8.91
C THR A 110 -5.16 0.93 -8.02
N ARG A 111 -5.88 1.26 -6.94
CA ARG A 111 -6.53 0.27 -6.09
C ARG A 111 -7.39 -0.74 -6.88
N LYS A 112 -8.13 -0.27 -7.89
CA LYS A 112 -9.02 -1.13 -8.68
C LYS A 112 -8.23 -2.14 -9.49
N GLU A 113 -7.15 -1.69 -10.12
CA GLU A 113 -6.26 -2.54 -10.93
C GLU A 113 -5.51 -3.55 -10.06
N LEU A 114 -5.00 -3.14 -8.90
CA LEU A 114 -4.40 -4.06 -7.93
C LEU A 114 -5.37 -5.17 -7.52
N LEU A 115 -6.61 -4.80 -7.14
CA LEU A 115 -7.63 -5.77 -6.76
C LEU A 115 -8.02 -6.69 -7.92
N GLN A 116 -7.96 -6.19 -9.16
CA GLN A 116 -8.19 -7.01 -10.34
C GLN A 116 -7.05 -8.01 -10.57
N ALA A 117 -5.78 -7.58 -10.45
CA ALA A 117 -4.62 -8.45 -10.55
C ALA A 117 -4.63 -9.55 -9.47
N LEU A 118 -5.07 -9.22 -8.26
CA LEU A 118 -5.21 -10.20 -7.16
C LEU A 118 -6.25 -11.30 -7.43
N LYS A 119 -7.22 -11.08 -8.32
CA LYS A 119 -8.20 -12.13 -8.66
C LYS A 119 -7.56 -13.34 -9.35
N ASP A 120 -6.44 -13.16 -10.04
CA ASP A 120 -5.68 -14.25 -10.65
C ASP A 120 -5.01 -15.16 -9.60
N PHE A 121 -4.98 -14.70 -8.34
CA PHE A 121 -4.44 -15.42 -7.19
C PHE A 121 -5.55 -15.97 -6.30
N LYS A 122 -6.66 -16.45 -6.90
CA LYS A 122 -7.79 -17.01 -6.16
C LYS A 122 -7.39 -18.10 -5.15
N PHE A 123 -6.34 -18.86 -5.45
CA PHE A 123 -5.77 -19.89 -4.56
C PHE A 123 -5.23 -19.35 -3.22
N LEU A 124 -5.08 -18.03 -3.08
CA LEU A 124 -4.72 -17.37 -1.82
C LEU A 124 -5.94 -17.04 -0.96
N LYS A 125 -7.16 -17.12 -1.50
CA LYS A 125 -8.37 -16.78 -0.75
C LYS A 125 -8.55 -17.74 0.41
N LYS A 126 -8.68 -17.22 1.63
CA LYS A 126 -9.02 -18.03 2.80
C LYS A 126 -10.40 -18.67 2.57
N GLY A 127 -10.44 -20.00 2.46
CA GLY A 127 -11.69 -20.78 2.35
C GLY A 127 -11.92 -21.51 1.02
N GLU A 128 -10.93 -21.57 0.12
CA GLU A 128 -10.83 -22.61 -0.93
C GLU A 128 -9.83 -23.70 -0.52
#